data_AF-A0A0P7CW37-F1
#
_entry.id   AF-A0A0P7CW37-F1
#
_cell.length_a   1.000
_cell.length_b   1.000
_cell.length_c   1.000
_cell.angle_alpha   90.00
_cell.angle_beta   90.00
_cell.angle_gamma   90.00
#
_symmetry.space_group_name_H-M   'P 1'
#
loop_
_entity.id
_entity.type
_entity.pdbx_description
1 polymer ?
#
loop_
_entity_poly.entity_id
_entity_poly.type
_entity_poly.pdbx_seq_one_letter_code
_entity_poly.pdbx_strand_id
1 'polypeptide(L)'
;MNNVSQQQLDLLWHTLGLSAENRHRRTVSRNYFLTSPGCSDARQLDVLVAAGLMSCGKPPAFCPQDEVVYRATSQGQHFAETSLPPLPKLTRYDEFLDADSGLEFHEWLGIEKPTIEHRCKSFGYSEVGSLISIESGCRMSSSRATGEWCKTKKDAKASYKAALAASKAHRAEAA
;
A
#
# COMPACT_ATOMS: atom_id res chain seq x y z
N MET A 1 16.38 -23.24 -25.89
CA MET A 1 15.66 -22.43 -24.89
C MET A 1 15.43 -23.33 -23.69
N ASN A 2 16.14 -23.09 -22.59
CA ASN A 2 15.99 -23.92 -21.38
C ASN A 2 14.59 -23.68 -20.83
N ASN A 3 13.76 -24.74 -20.75
CA ASN A 3 12.40 -24.66 -20.28
C ASN A 3 12.40 -24.56 -18.75
N VAL A 4 12.68 -23.37 -18.22
CA VAL A 4 12.71 -23.08 -16.78
C VAL A 4 11.27 -22.95 -16.28
N SER A 5 10.91 -23.71 -15.25
CA SER A 5 9.56 -23.65 -14.67
C SER A 5 9.39 -22.40 -13.81
N GLN A 6 8.13 -22.01 -13.52
CA GLN A 6 7.87 -20.88 -12.63
C GLN A 6 8.47 -21.09 -11.23
N GLN A 7 8.40 -22.31 -10.69
CA GLN A 7 8.99 -22.64 -9.39
C GLN A 7 10.52 -22.41 -9.38
N GLN A 8 11.21 -22.80 -10.45
CA GLN A 8 12.65 -22.58 -10.59
C GLN A 8 12.97 -21.08 -10.72
N LEU A 9 12.16 -20.34 -11.49
CA LEU A 9 12.29 -18.90 -11.62
C LEU A 9 12.07 -18.19 -10.28
N ASP A 10 11.09 -18.62 -9.48
CA ASP A 10 10.82 -18.09 -8.15
C ASP A 10 11.99 -18.34 -7.19
N LEU A 11 12.61 -19.53 -7.24
CA LEU A 11 13.83 -19.84 -6.47
C LEU A 11 15.02 -18.99 -6.92
N LEU A 12 15.15 -18.75 -8.22
CA LEU A 12 16.19 -17.89 -8.77
C LEU A 12 16.00 -16.43 -8.33
N TRP A 13 14.77 -15.91 -8.41
CA TRP A 13 14.41 -14.59 -7.86
C TRP A 13 14.68 -14.52 -6.36
N HIS A 14 14.28 -15.52 -5.60
CA HIS A 14 14.53 -15.58 -4.16
C HIS A 14 16.03 -15.53 -3.86
N THR A 15 16.84 -16.32 -4.57
CA THR A 15 18.31 -16.34 -4.41
C THR A 15 18.92 -14.96 -4.65
N LEU A 16 18.36 -14.20 -5.58
CA LEU A 16 18.82 -12.86 -5.96
C LEU A 16 18.22 -11.72 -5.12
N GLY A 17 17.23 -12.04 -4.28
CA GLY A 17 16.45 -11.05 -3.54
C GLY A 17 15.51 -10.23 -4.43
N LEU A 18 15.16 -10.77 -5.60
CA LEU A 18 14.19 -10.20 -6.53
C LEU A 18 12.77 -10.59 -6.16
N SER A 19 11.81 -9.81 -6.64
CA SER A 19 10.39 -10.08 -6.49
C SER A 19 9.63 -9.63 -7.74
N ALA A 20 8.70 -10.48 -8.18
CA ALA A 20 7.77 -10.15 -9.26
C ALA A 20 6.86 -8.96 -8.89
N GLU A 21 6.42 -8.89 -7.64
CA GLU A 21 5.37 -7.98 -7.18
C GLU A 21 5.92 -6.74 -6.44
N ASN A 22 7.07 -6.87 -5.79
CA ASN A 22 7.63 -5.78 -4.98
C ASN A 22 8.55 -4.88 -5.82
N ARG A 23 8.10 -3.64 -6.04
CA ARG A 23 8.82 -2.56 -6.73
C ARG A 23 10.23 -2.30 -6.21
N HIS A 24 10.46 -2.42 -4.92
CA HIS A 24 11.76 -2.13 -4.29
C HIS A 24 12.72 -3.31 -4.35
N ARG A 25 12.26 -4.48 -4.83
CA ARG A 25 13.05 -5.72 -4.98
C ARG A 25 13.19 -6.10 -6.44
N ARG A 26 13.62 -5.14 -7.25
CA ARG A 26 13.77 -5.27 -8.72
C ARG A 26 15.23 -5.31 -9.18
N THR A 27 16.15 -5.09 -8.25
CA THR A 27 17.59 -5.14 -8.46
C THR A 27 18.18 -6.23 -7.58
N VAL A 28 19.19 -6.93 -8.09
CA VAL A 28 19.90 -7.95 -7.33
C VAL A 28 20.48 -7.33 -6.05
N SER A 29 20.11 -7.88 -4.89
CA SER A 29 20.58 -7.41 -3.57
C SER A 29 21.41 -8.46 -2.83
N ARG A 30 21.35 -9.72 -3.27
CA ARG A 30 22.05 -10.88 -2.70
C ARG A 30 22.24 -11.94 -3.78
N ASN A 31 23.02 -12.98 -3.50
CA ASN A 31 23.21 -14.09 -4.45
C ASN A 31 23.68 -15.38 -3.76
N TYR A 32 23.01 -15.78 -2.69
CA TYR A 32 23.35 -16.97 -1.93
C TYR A 32 22.07 -17.68 -1.48
N PHE A 33 21.97 -18.97 -1.77
CA PHE A 33 20.90 -19.84 -1.28
C PHE A 33 21.51 -21.08 -0.65
N LEU A 34 21.37 -21.24 0.66
CA LEU A 34 21.88 -22.39 1.41
C LEU A 34 20.75 -23.39 1.61
N THR A 35 20.96 -24.66 1.24
CA THR A 35 19.98 -25.72 1.50
C THR A 35 20.59 -27.11 1.49
N SER A 36 19.91 -28.03 2.17
CA SER A 36 20.38 -29.39 2.36
C SER A 36 20.24 -30.19 1.05
N PRO A 37 21.21 -31.05 0.70
CA PRO A 37 21.11 -31.92 -0.45
C PRO A 37 19.81 -32.76 -0.46
N GLY A 38 19.22 -32.95 -1.64
CA GLY A 38 18.06 -33.84 -1.80
C GLY A 38 16.73 -33.29 -1.29
N CYS A 39 16.67 -32.07 -0.75
CA CYS A 39 15.41 -31.39 -0.49
C CYS A 39 14.71 -30.99 -1.82
N SER A 40 13.44 -30.55 -1.76
CA SER A 40 12.70 -30.12 -2.95
C SER A 40 13.41 -28.99 -3.70
N ASP A 41 13.90 -28.00 -2.97
CA ASP A 41 14.47 -26.79 -3.54
C ASP A 41 15.85 -27.09 -4.13
N ALA A 42 16.69 -27.88 -3.44
CA ALA A 42 17.96 -28.36 -3.94
C ALA A 42 17.80 -29.05 -5.30
N ARG A 43 16.81 -29.96 -5.45
CA ARG A 43 16.54 -30.62 -6.73
C ARG A 43 16.19 -29.65 -7.86
N GLN A 44 15.45 -28.57 -7.56
CA GLN A 44 15.13 -27.55 -8.56
C GLN A 44 16.34 -26.67 -8.89
N LEU A 45 17.15 -26.33 -7.89
CA LEU A 45 18.37 -25.56 -8.05
C LEU A 45 19.42 -26.35 -8.83
N ASP A 46 19.53 -27.66 -8.63
CA ASP A 46 20.41 -28.55 -9.41
C ASP A 46 20.06 -28.55 -10.90
N VAL A 47 18.77 -28.48 -11.24
CA VAL A 47 18.33 -28.32 -12.64
C VAL A 47 18.79 -26.98 -13.21
N LEU A 48 18.73 -25.90 -12.42
CA LEU A 48 19.25 -24.58 -12.83
C LEU A 48 20.78 -24.57 -12.95
N VAL A 49 21.49 -25.35 -12.12
CA VAL A 49 22.94 -25.56 -12.24
C VAL A 49 23.27 -26.29 -13.54
N ALA A 50 22.57 -27.40 -13.83
CA ALA A 50 22.73 -28.13 -15.09
C ALA A 50 22.42 -27.27 -16.32
N ALA A 51 21.51 -26.30 -16.18
CA ALA A 51 21.15 -25.32 -17.21
C ALA A 51 22.15 -24.15 -17.35
N GLY A 52 23.19 -24.08 -16.51
CA GLY A 52 24.20 -23.00 -16.51
C GLY A 52 23.74 -21.67 -15.89
N LEU A 53 22.52 -21.63 -15.34
CA LEU A 53 21.95 -20.43 -14.70
C LEU A 53 22.42 -20.27 -13.24
N MET A 54 22.86 -21.36 -12.62
CA MET A 54 23.39 -21.35 -11.27
C MET A 54 24.68 -22.15 -11.17
N SER A 55 25.37 -21.99 -10.05
CA SER A 55 26.52 -22.78 -9.61
C SER A 55 26.30 -23.19 -8.17
N CYS A 56 26.83 -24.35 -7.79
CA CYS A 56 26.81 -24.83 -6.41
C CYS A 56 28.24 -24.90 -5.84
N GLY A 57 28.35 -24.87 -4.52
CA GLY A 57 29.63 -24.93 -3.83
C GLY A 57 29.49 -25.26 -2.36
N LYS A 58 30.65 -25.36 -1.69
CA LYS A 58 30.72 -25.64 -0.27
C LYS A 58 30.10 -24.50 0.56
N PRO A 59 29.47 -24.82 1.68
CA PRO A 59 28.92 -23.82 2.56
C PRO A 59 30.04 -23.09 3.32
N PRO A 60 29.79 -21.86 3.81
CA PRO A 60 30.71 -21.18 4.72
C PRO A 60 31.04 -22.04 5.96
N ALA A 61 32.20 -21.82 6.57
CA ALA A 61 32.69 -22.64 7.68
C ALA A 61 31.79 -22.63 8.93
N PHE A 62 30.97 -21.59 9.10
CA PHE A 62 30.03 -21.49 10.22
C PHE A 62 28.72 -22.26 10.01
N CYS A 63 28.47 -22.77 8.80
CA CYS A 63 27.32 -23.61 8.47
C CYS A 63 27.67 -25.10 8.61
N PRO A 64 26.67 -25.99 8.77
CA PRO A 64 26.89 -27.42 8.63
C PRO A 64 27.53 -27.75 7.28
N GLN A 65 28.54 -28.63 7.27
CA GLN A 65 29.38 -28.87 6.09
C GLN A 65 28.76 -29.86 5.09
N ASP A 66 27.64 -30.46 5.45
CA ASP A 66 26.78 -31.30 4.62
C ASP A 66 25.75 -30.50 3.80
N GLU A 67 25.65 -29.18 4.04
CA GLU A 67 24.80 -28.26 3.28
C GLU A 67 25.45 -27.84 1.94
N VAL A 68 24.64 -27.27 1.04
CA VAL A 68 25.12 -26.75 -0.27
C VAL A 68 24.71 -25.30 -0.44
N VAL A 69 25.64 -24.47 -0.92
CA VAL A 69 25.35 -23.09 -1.32
C VAL A 69 25.22 -22.99 -2.82
N TYR A 70 24.09 -22.45 -3.27
CA TYR A 70 23.82 -22.12 -4.65
C TYR A 70 23.95 -20.61 -4.87
N ARG A 71 24.45 -20.25 -6.06
CA ARG A 71 24.62 -18.87 -6.51
C ARG A 71 24.24 -18.79 -7.98
N ALA A 72 23.48 -17.78 -8.37
CA ALA A 72 23.21 -17.51 -9.77
C ALA A 72 24.50 -17.08 -10.48
N THR A 73 24.69 -17.58 -11.71
CA THR A 73 25.74 -17.10 -12.62
C THR A 73 25.32 -15.73 -13.19
N SER A 74 26.23 -15.04 -13.90
CA SER A 74 25.87 -13.80 -14.61
C SER A 74 24.74 -14.03 -15.63
N GLN A 75 24.72 -15.19 -16.28
CA GLN A 75 23.64 -15.59 -17.18
C GLN A 75 22.32 -15.79 -16.42
N GLY A 76 22.36 -16.43 -15.25
CA GLY A 76 21.21 -16.59 -14.38
C GLY A 76 20.63 -15.27 -13.88
N GLN A 77 21.49 -14.33 -13.48
CA GLN A 77 21.08 -12.99 -13.07
C GLN A 77 20.35 -12.26 -14.19
N HIS A 78 20.96 -12.18 -15.37
CA HIS A 78 20.34 -11.53 -16.52
C HIS A 78 19.01 -12.19 -16.91
N PHE A 79 18.95 -13.53 -16.90
CA PHE A 79 17.72 -14.28 -17.17
C PHE A 79 16.62 -13.94 -16.15
N ALA A 80 16.96 -13.91 -14.85
CA ALA A 80 16.02 -13.60 -13.79
C ALA A 80 15.46 -12.18 -13.91
N GLU A 81 16.32 -11.19 -14.15
CA GLU A 81 15.92 -9.79 -14.31
C GLU A 81 15.03 -9.57 -15.53
N THR A 82 15.38 -10.19 -16.67
CA THR A 82 14.59 -10.09 -17.91
C THR A 82 13.24 -10.79 -17.80
N SER A 83 13.15 -11.84 -16.98
CA SER A 83 11.91 -12.60 -16.78
C SER A 83 10.93 -11.89 -15.82
N LEU A 84 11.35 -10.82 -15.15
CA LEU A 84 10.50 -10.11 -14.22
C LEU A 84 9.32 -9.43 -14.94
N PRO A 85 8.08 -9.57 -14.43
CA PRO A 85 6.93 -8.91 -15.04
C PRO A 85 7.01 -7.39 -14.92
N PRO A 86 6.30 -6.65 -15.79
CA PRO A 86 6.16 -5.21 -15.64
C PRO A 86 5.44 -4.87 -14.33
N LEU A 87 5.87 -3.81 -13.65
CA LEU A 87 5.21 -3.36 -12.43
C LEU A 87 3.83 -2.76 -12.72
N PRO A 88 2.86 -2.92 -11.81
CA PRO A 88 1.62 -2.18 -11.89
C PRO A 88 1.88 -0.68 -11.78
N LYS A 89 0.96 0.13 -12.33
CA LYS A 89 0.97 1.58 -12.14
C LYS A 89 0.82 1.89 -10.66
N LEU A 90 1.60 2.87 -10.17
CA LEU A 90 1.46 3.36 -8.81
C LEU A 90 0.07 3.94 -8.62
N THR A 91 -0.54 3.62 -7.49
CA THR A 91 -1.75 4.30 -7.04
C THR A 91 -1.35 5.59 -6.34
N ARG A 92 -2.29 6.53 -6.22
CA ARG A 92 -2.09 7.72 -5.38
C ARG A 92 -1.78 7.37 -3.91
N TYR A 93 -2.23 6.20 -3.44
CA TYR A 93 -1.93 5.75 -2.09
C TYR A 93 -0.47 5.28 -1.98
N ASP A 94 0.06 4.61 -2.99
CA ASP A 94 1.49 4.24 -3.03
C ASP A 94 2.37 5.48 -3.08
N GLU A 95 2.01 6.46 -3.92
CA GLU A 95 2.71 7.76 -3.99
C GLU A 95 2.68 8.49 -2.64
N PHE A 96 1.59 8.38 -1.89
CA PHE A 96 1.48 8.93 -0.53
C PHE A 96 2.43 8.24 0.45
N LEU A 97 2.50 6.90 0.41
CA LEU A 97 3.41 6.13 1.26
C LEU A 97 4.87 6.43 0.94
N ASP A 98 5.22 6.59 -0.34
CA ASP A 98 6.57 6.93 -0.79
C ASP A 98 6.98 8.37 -0.44
N ALA A 99 6.01 9.28 -0.31
CA ALA A 99 6.28 10.70 -0.04
C ALA A 99 6.84 10.97 1.37
N ASP A 100 6.67 10.03 2.31
CA ASP A 100 7.09 10.14 3.72
C ASP A 100 6.79 11.53 4.34
N SER A 101 5.61 12.06 3.99
CA SER A 101 5.31 13.48 4.20
C SER A 101 4.92 13.84 5.63
N GLY A 102 4.71 12.85 6.50
CA GLY A 102 4.15 13.05 7.85
C GLY A 102 2.69 13.52 7.88
N LEU A 103 2.07 13.72 6.72
CA LEU A 103 0.66 14.12 6.57
C LEU A 103 -0.27 12.92 6.67
N GLU A 104 -1.52 13.17 7.05
CA GLU A 104 -2.59 12.19 6.82
C GLU A 104 -2.92 12.11 5.32
N PHE A 105 -3.40 10.96 4.85
CA PHE A 105 -3.65 10.77 3.40
C PHE A 105 -4.58 11.84 2.81
N HIS A 106 -5.63 12.25 3.53
CA HIS A 106 -6.54 13.29 3.02
C HIS A 106 -5.86 14.67 2.93
N GLU A 107 -4.93 14.98 3.82
CA GLU A 107 -4.18 16.24 3.79
C GLU A 107 -3.21 16.25 2.62
N TRP A 108 -2.50 15.14 2.40
CA TRP A 108 -1.64 14.95 1.23
C TRP A 108 -2.42 15.08 -0.09
N LEU A 109 -3.67 14.60 -0.12
CA LEU A 109 -4.56 14.78 -1.27
C LEU A 109 -5.08 16.24 -1.42
N GLY A 110 -4.82 17.13 -0.47
CA GLY A 110 -5.39 18.48 -0.42
C GLY A 110 -6.90 18.50 -0.12
N ILE A 111 -7.41 17.42 0.49
CA ILE A 111 -8.82 17.26 0.84
C ILE A 111 -9.04 17.73 2.28
N GLU A 112 -9.77 18.83 2.40
CA GLU A 112 -10.28 19.31 3.69
C GLU A 112 -11.33 18.33 4.23
N LYS A 113 -11.01 17.70 5.36
CA LYS A 113 -11.93 16.83 6.09
C LYS A 113 -12.91 17.68 6.91
N PRO A 114 -14.22 17.43 6.85
CA PRO A 114 -15.16 18.18 7.67
C PRO A 114 -14.94 17.90 9.15
N THR A 115 -15.02 18.95 9.96
CA THR A 115 -15.06 18.84 11.41
C THR A 115 -16.45 18.38 11.84
N ILE A 116 -16.52 17.57 12.90
CA ILE A 116 -17.79 17.16 13.51
C ILE A 116 -17.98 18.01 14.75
N GLU A 117 -18.97 18.89 14.70
CA GLU A 117 -19.37 19.69 15.84
C GLU A 117 -20.45 18.93 16.62
N HIS A 118 -20.36 18.98 17.95
CA HIS A 118 -21.31 18.36 18.86
C HIS A 118 -21.95 19.43 19.74
N ARG A 119 -23.26 19.32 19.99
CA ARG A 119 -23.97 20.14 20.98
C ARG A 119 -24.70 19.24 21.98
N CYS A 120 -24.61 19.60 23.25
CA CYS A 120 -25.40 18.96 24.31
C CYS A 120 -26.79 19.59 24.40
N LYS A 121 -27.70 18.92 25.10
CA LYS A 121 -29.02 19.48 25.38
C LYS A 121 -28.85 20.63 26.36
N SER A 122 -29.36 21.81 26.01
CA SER A 122 -29.32 22.99 26.85
C SER A 122 -30.64 23.74 26.81
N PHE A 123 -30.84 24.61 27.78
CA PHE A 123 -31.96 25.55 27.80
C PHE A 123 -31.40 26.96 27.56
N GLY A 124 -32.10 27.74 26.76
CA GLY A 124 -31.76 29.13 26.47
C GLY A 124 -33.01 29.98 26.42
N TYR A 125 -32.84 31.27 26.19
CA TYR A 125 -33.94 32.19 25.91
C TYR A 125 -33.89 32.59 24.43
N SER A 126 -35.04 32.68 23.77
CA SER A 126 -35.14 33.24 22.43
C SER A 126 -34.90 34.75 22.45
N GLU A 127 -34.72 35.37 21.28
CA GLU A 127 -34.61 36.85 21.16
C GLU A 127 -35.80 37.59 21.77
N VAL A 128 -36.97 36.95 21.85
CA VAL A 128 -38.19 37.48 22.48
C VAL A 128 -38.37 37.04 23.95
N GLY A 129 -37.31 36.52 24.58
CA GLY A 129 -37.27 36.18 26.01
C GLY A 129 -38.01 34.91 26.42
N SER A 130 -38.42 34.07 25.47
CA SER A 130 -39.11 32.80 25.77
C SER A 130 -38.12 31.68 26.05
N LEU A 131 -38.39 30.81 27.03
CA LEU A 131 -37.56 29.64 27.32
C LEU A 131 -37.63 28.65 26.14
N ILE A 132 -36.48 28.36 25.53
CA ILE A 132 -36.33 27.38 24.45
C ILE A 132 -35.42 26.23 24.89
N SER A 133 -35.75 25.02 24.45
CA SER A 133 -34.87 23.86 24.62
C SER A 133 -34.08 23.62 23.33
N ILE A 134 -32.76 23.56 23.43
CA ILE A 134 -31.87 23.17 22.35
C ILE A 134 -31.63 21.67 22.47
N GLU A 135 -32.05 20.91 21.46
CA GLU A 135 -31.80 19.46 21.43
C GLU A 135 -30.31 19.15 21.23
N SER A 136 -29.83 18.09 21.87
CA SER A 136 -28.51 17.54 21.57
C SER A 136 -28.42 17.09 20.12
N GLY A 137 -27.22 17.19 19.54
CA GLY A 137 -27.00 16.80 18.16
C GLY A 137 -25.56 16.94 17.72
N CYS A 138 -25.33 16.62 16.45
CA CYS A 138 -24.07 16.84 15.76
C CYS A 138 -24.31 17.42 14.37
N ARG A 139 -23.34 18.17 13.86
CA ARG A 139 -23.29 18.62 12.47
C ARG A 139 -21.89 18.48 11.91
N MET A 140 -21.78 18.45 10.59
CA MET A 140 -20.49 18.47 9.89
C MET A 140 -20.29 19.84 9.24
N SER A 141 -19.08 20.39 9.37
CA SER A 141 -18.73 21.72 8.87
C SER A 141 -17.36 21.72 8.22
N SER A 142 -17.17 22.61 7.23
CA SER A 142 -15.90 22.87 6.54
C SER A 142 -15.91 24.31 6.00
N SER A 143 -14.78 24.77 5.49
CA SER A 143 -14.70 26.07 4.79
C SER A 143 -15.68 26.19 3.60
N ARG A 144 -16.10 25.06 3.03
CA ARG A 144 -16.90 25.01 1.79
C ARG A 144 -18.41 24.99 2.03
N ALA A 145 -18.84 24.46 3.16
CA ALA A 145 -20.24 24.32 3.53
C ALA A 145 -20.38 23.90 5.00
N THR A 146 -21.54 24.20 5.58
CA THR A 146 -21.96 23.75 6.90
C THR A 146 -23.29 23.03 6.77
N GLY A 147 -23.36 21.79 7.29
CA GLY A 147 -24.61 21.04 7.37
C GLY A 147 -25.46 21.42 8.57
N GLU A 148 -26.70 20.97 8.59
CA GLU A 148 -27.64 21.18 9.67
C GLU A 148 -27.33 20.34 10.91
N TRP A 149 -27.83 20.79 12.05
CA TRP A 149 -27.80 20.03 13.29
C TRP A 149 -28.74 18.83 13.20
N CYS A 150 -28.20 17.63 13.40
CA CYS A 150 -28.97 16.39 13.35
C CYS A 150 -28.74 15.53 14.60
N LYS A 151 -29.69 14.63 14.87
CA LYS A 151 -29.63 13.71 16.01
C LYS A 151 -28.53 12.64 15.83
N THR A 152 -28.24 12.25 14.59
CA THR A 152 -27.25 11.20 14.27
C THR A 152 -26.15 11.70 13.35
N LYS A 153 -24.97 11.08 13.43
CA LYS A 153 -23.84 11.36 12.53
C LYS A 153 -24.16 11.03 11.07
N LYS A 154 -25.04 10.06 10.82
CA LYS A 154 -25.46 9.66 9.47
C LYS A 154 -26.28 10.77 8.81
N ASP A 155 -27.23 11.32 9.54
CA ASP A 155 -28.09 12.41 9.06
C ASP A 155 -27.29 13.71 8.91
N ALA A 156 -26.40 14.01 9.86
CA ALA A 156 -25.48 15.14 9.77
C ALA A 156 -24.59 15.05 8.50
N LYS A 157 -24.08 13.85 8.18
CA LYS A 157 -23.30 13.62 6.96
C LYS A 157 -24.14 13.81 5.69
N ALA A 158 -25.40 13.38 5.69
CA ALA A 158 -26.30 13.57 4.57
C ALA A 158 -26.62 15.05 4.35
N SER A 159 -26.95 15.78 5.43
CA SER A 159 -27.19 17.22 5.39
C SER A 159 -25.96 17.99 4.88
N TYR A 160 -24.77 17.69 5.40
CA TYR A 160 -23.53 18.31 4.93
C TYR A 160 -23.24 18.06 3.45
N LYS A 161 -23.50 16.84 2.95
CA LYS A 161 -23.35 16.53 1.52
C LYS A 161 -24.32 17.35 0.65
N ALA A 162 -25.55 17.55 1.10
CA ALA A 162 -26.52 18.39 0.41
C ALA A 162 -26.06 19.86 0.37
N ALA A 163 -25.58 20.39 1.51
CA ALA A 163 -25.03 21.75 1.59
C ALA A 163 -23.79 21.94 0.69
N LEU A 164 -22.89 20.95 0.63
CA LEU A 164 -21.76 20.96 -0.30
C LEU A 164 -22.19 20.98 -1.76
N ALA A 165 -23.21 20.18 -2.13
CA ALA A 165 -23.71 20.15 -3.50
C ALA A 165 -24.32 21.50 -3.90
N ALA A 166 -25.11 22.12 -3.01
CA ALA A 166 -25.66 23.46 -3.22
C ALA A 166 -24.57 24.53 -3.37
N SER A 167 -23.57 24.53 -2.48
CA SER A 167 -22.40 25.43 -2.55
C SER A 167 -21.60 25.25 -3.84
N LYS A 168 -21.49 24.01 -4.35
CA LYS A 168 -20.85 23.73 -5.64
C LYS A 168 -21.67 24.28 -6.81
N ALA A 169 -22.99 24.11 -6.81
CA ALA A 169 -23.87 24.64 -7.85
C ALA A 169 -23.81 26.17 -7.90
N HIS A 170 -23.95 26.85 -6.76
CA HIS A 170 -23.87 28.31 -6.68
C HIS A 170 -22.53 28.87 -7.20
N ARG A 171 -21.40 28.21 -6.89
CA ARG A 171 -20.09 28.63 -7.42
C ARG A 171 -19.95 28.42 -8.93
N ALA A 172 -20.60 27.41 -9.49
CA ALA A 172 -20.58 27.16 -10.93
C ALA A 172 -21.46 28.16 -11.70
N GLU A 173 -22.54 28.64 -11.09
CA GLU A 173 -23.40 29.69 -11.66
C GLU A 173 -22.75 31.08 -11.61
N ALA A 174 -21.87 31.32 -10.64
CA ALA A 174 -21.16 32.58 -10.46
C ALA A 174 -19.84 32.71 -11.25
N ALA A 175 -19.43 31.66 -11.98
CA ALA A 175 -18.19 31.58 -12.74
C ALA A 175 -18.47 31.65 -14.25
#